data_AF-A0A7S0E1C7-F1
#
_entry.id   AF-A0A7S0E1C7-F1
#
_cell.length_a   1.000
_cell.length_b   1.000
_cell.length_c   1.000
_cell.angle_alpha   90.00
_cell.angle_beta   90.00
_cell.angle_gamma   90.00
#
_symmetry.space_group_name_H-M   'P 1'
#
loop_
_entity.id
_entity.type
_entity.pdbx_description
1 polymer ?
#
loop_
_entity_poly.entity_id
_entity_poly.type
_entity_poly.pdbx_seq_one_letter_code
_entity_poly.pdbx_strand_id
1 'polypeptide(L)'
;GSMAISASEARLAMACGLHGRLGEESCVQLLGCGDILVEILRFVPIIVPDHVETLKEAVEVALPNQLIVLRRGEYIVGSNPGQSVIAGKQESGNTILQLMRDVSLCGEAGTVLKGMLVIPRQVSCSMSNITITDAGQCCVKVESGKMYLDNCSLICGHASAVRIEGDGEVAAKRCRLGGEGEIGKAVPEFYELPRTW
;
A
#
# COMPACT_ATOMS: atom_id res chain seq x y z
N GLY A 1 17.29 -34.43 9.05
CA GLY A 1 17.75 -33.13 8.56
C GLY A 1 16.53 -32.38 8.06
N SER A 2 16.26 -31.20 8.62
CA SER A 2 15.10 -30.40 8.22
C SER A 2 15.34 -29.85 6.81
N MET A 3 14.53 -30.29 5.84
CA MET A 3 14.46 -29.65 4.53
C MET A 3 13.76 -28.31 4.70
N ALA A 4 14.53 -27.22 4.70
CA ALA A 4 13.96 -25.89 4.56
C ALA A 4 13.42 -25.75 3.13
N ILE A 5 12.10 -25.82 2.98
CA ILE A 5 11.43 -25.48 1.73
C ILE A 5 11.59 -23.97 1.52
N SER A 6 12.11 -23.56 0.37
CA SER A 6 12.25 -22.15 0.06
C SER A 6 10.87 -21.48 -0.06
N ALA A 7 10.76 -20.20 0.27
CA ALA A 7 9.49 -19.46 0.15
C ALA A 7 8.89 -19.52 -1.27
N SER A 8 9.73 -19.66 -2.30
CA SER A 8 9.31 -19.89 -3.69
C SER A 8 8.69 -21.26 -3.92
N GLU A 9 9.25 -22.32 -3.32
CA GLU A 9 8.71 -23.68 -3.42
C GLU A 9 7.40 -23.82 -2.63
N ALA A 10 7.29 -23.15 -1.48
CA ALA A 10 6.04 -23.08 -0.73
C ALA A 10 4.93 -22.35 -1.52
N ARG A 11 5.27 -21.25 -2.21
CA ARG A 11 4.34 -20.53 -3.10
C ARG A 11 3.88 -21.37 -4.27
N LEU A 12 4.81 -22.07 -4.93
CA LEU A 12 4.49 -22.95 -6.05
C LEU A 12 3.63 -24.13 -5.59
N ALA A 13 3.95 -24.76 -4.45
CA ALA A 13 3.19 -25.85 -3.88
C ALA A 13 1.75 -25.43 -3.50
N MET A 14 1.56 -24.23 -2.95
CA MET A 14 0.24 -23.67 -2.64
C MET A 14 -0.55 -23.26 -3.90
N ALA A 15 0.10 -22.61 -4.87
CA ALA A 15 -0.53 -22.25 -6.14
C ALA A 15 -0.94 -23.49 -6.95
N CYS A 16 -0.10 -24.54 -6.91
CA CYS A 16 -0.46 -25.86 -7.40
C CYS A 16 -1.66 -26.39 -6.62
N GLY A 17 -1.61 -26.51 -5.29
CA GLY A 17 -2.68 -27.09 -4.47
C GLY A 17 -4.05 -26.39 -4.54
N LEU A 18 -4.10 -25.12 -4.95
CA LEU A 18 -5.31 -24.32 -5.16
C LEU A 18 -5.83 -24.35 -6.61
N HIS A 19 -5.12 -24.99 -7.54
CA HIS A 19 -5.50 -25.03 -8.94
C HIS A 19 -6.76 -25.88 -9.14
N GLY A 20 -7.87 -25.28 -9.61
CA GLY A 20 -9.18 -25.93 -9.74
C GLY A 20 -9.24 -27.20 -10.61
N ARG A 21 -8.20 -27.48 -11.43
CA ARG A 21 -8.05 -28.77 -12.14
C ARG A 21 -7.57 -29.94 -11.27
N LEU A 22 -7.08 -29.70 -10.05
CA LEU A 22 -6.67 -30.78 -9.15
C LEU A 22 -7.84 -31.45 -8.44
N GLY A 23 -9.05 -30.90 -8.57
CA GLY A 23 -10.28 -31.53 -8.07
C GLY A 23 -10.31 -31.69 -6.55
N GLU A 24 -11.42 -32.25 -6.06
CA GLU A 24 -11.77 -32.44 -4.64
C GLU A 24 -10.75 -33.28 -3.83
N GLU A 25 -9.75 -33.87 -4.50
CA GLU A 25 -8.70 -34.69 -3.89
C GLU A 25 -7.39 -33.92 -3.62
N SER A 26 -7.38 -32.59 -3.80
CA SER A 26 -6.23 -31.78 -3.39
C SER A 26 -5.97 -31.93 -1.89
N CYS A 27 -4.72 -32.18 -1.50
CA CYS A 27 -4.27 -32.23 -0.10
C CYS A 27 -4.70 -30.97 0.67
N VAL A 28 -4.84 -29.85 -0.03
CA VAL A 28 -5.25 -28.54 0.50
C VAL A 28 -6.75 -28.47 0.78
N GLN A 29 -7.59 -29.10 -0.05
CA GLN A 29 -9.03 -29.26 0.20
C GLN A 29 -9.32 -30.32 1.28
N LEU A 30 -8.58 -31.43 1.28
CA LEU A 30 -8.68 -32.51 2.27
C LEU A 30 -8.31 -32.06 3.68
N LEU A 31 -7.45 -31.04 3.80
CA LEU A 31 -7.13 -30.45 5.10
C LEU A 31 -8.33 -29.70 5.70
N GLY A 32 -9.38 -29.36 4.93
CA GLY A 32 -10.57 -28.67 5.44
C GLY A 32 -10.29 -27.30 6.09
N CYS A 33 -9.07 -26.81 5.96
CA CYS A 33 -8.53 -25.69 6.73
C CYS A 33 -8.37 -24.45 5.85
N GLY A 34 -9.49 -23.94 5.32
CA GLY A 34 -9.51 -22.66 4.63
C GLY A 34 -8.84 -21.55 5.44
N ASP A 35 -9.03 -21.58 6.76
CA ASP A 35 -8.44 -20.63 7.70
C ASP A 35 -6.90 -20.69 7.74
N ILE A 36 -6.31 -21.90 7.69
CA ILE A 36 -4.85 -22.05 7.68
C ILE A 36 -4.26 -21.51 6.38
N LEU A 37 -4.93 -21.73 5.25
CA LEU A 37 -4.47 -21.22 3.96
C LEU A 37 -4.53 -19.70 3.91
N VAL A 38 -5.62 -19.11 4.40
CA VAL A 38 -5.73 -17.65 4.56
C VAL A 38 -4.57 -17.14 5.42
N GLU A 39 -4.30 -17.79 6.55
CA GLU A 39 -3.21 -17.39 7.45
C GLU A 39 -1.83 -17.54 6.83
N ILE A 40 -1.57 -18.57 6.04
CA ILE A 40 -0.30 -18.70 5.31
C ILE A 40 -0.21 -17.62 4.22
N LEU A 41 -1.30 -17.37 3.48
CA LEU A 41 -1.34 -16.39 2.40
C LEU A 41 -1.08 -14.96 2.90
N ARG A 42 -1.47 -14.62 4.14
CA ARG A 42 -1.13 -13.31 4.76
C ARG A 42 0.37 -13.05 4.84
N PHE A 43 1.20 -14.09 4.91
CA PHE A 43 2.67 -13.98 4.91
C PHE A 43 3.28 -13.97 3.51
N VAL A 44 2.48 -14.20 2.46
CA VAL A 44 2.93 -14.11 1.08
C VAL A 44 2.72 -12.68 0.60
N PRO A 45 3.79 -11.93 0.24
CA PRO A 45 3.62 -10.57 -0.26
C PRO A 45 2.94 -10.57 -1.64
N ILE A 46 2.03 -9.63 -1.85
CA ILE A 46 1.48 -9.32 -3.17
C ILE A 46 2.48 -8.43 -3.90
N ILE A 47 2.97 -8.85 -5.06
CA ILE A 47 3.91 -8.05 -5.85
C ILE A 47 3.12 -7.36 -6.96
N VAL A 48 3.10 -6.03 -6.96
CA VAL A 48 2.50 -5.23 -8.03
C VAL A 48 3.58 -4.89 -9.06
N PRO A 49 3.46 -5.36 -10.31
CA PRO A 49 4.43 -5.08 -11.36
C PRO A 49 4.50 -3.58 -11.70
N ASP A 50 5.58 -3.13 -12.34
CA ASP A 50 5.82 -1.75 -12.77
C ASP A 50 4.95 -1.28 -13.94
N HIS A 51 4.40 -2.21 -14.71
CA HIS A 51 3.49 -1.95 -15.84
C HIS A 51 2.02 -1.94 -15.44
N VAL A 52 1.69 -2.21 -14.17
CA VAL A 52 0.31 -2.14 -13.67
C VAL A 52 0.06 -0.74 -13.15
N GLU A 53 -0.86 -0.02 -13.79
CA GLU A 53 -1.07 1.40 -13.52
C GLU A 53 -1.78 1.69 -12.19
N THR A 54 -2.45 0.71 -11.57
CA THR A 54 -3.27 0.97 -10.37
C THR A 54 -2.96 0.06 -9.18
N LEU A 55 -2.91 0.65 -7.98
CA LEU A 55 -2.76 -0.06 -6.71
C LEU A 55 -4.10 -0.65 -6.19
N LYS A 56 -5.23 -0.20 -6.75
CA LYS A 56 -6.58 -0.51 -6.27
C LYS A 56 -6.86 -2.01 -6.18
N GLU A 57 -6.63 -2.75 -7.27
CA GLU A 57 -6.92 -4.20 -7.32
C GLU A 57 -6.09 -4.97 -6.27
N ALA A 58 -4.82 -4.60 -6.10
CA ALA A 58 -3.94 -5.22 -5.10
C ALA A 58 -4.46 -5.02 -3.68
N VAL A 59 -5.01 -3.83 -3.36
CA VAL A 59 -5.62 -3.54 -2.06
C VAL A 59 -6.96 -4.26 -1.87
N GLU A 60 -7.76 -4.41 -2.93
CA GLU A 60 -9.05 -5.11 -2.89
C GLU A 60 -8.89 -6.60 -2.57
N VAL A 61 -7.87 -7.24 -3.14
CA VAL A 61 -7.58 -8.68 -2.94
C VAL A 61 -6.68 -8.98 -1.74
N ALA A 62 -6.01 -7.98 -1.17
CA ALA A 62 -5.12 -8.17 -0.02
C ALA A 62 -5.86 -8.72 1.20
N LEU A 63 -5.24 -9.64 1.93
CA LEU A 63 -5.72 -10.07 3.25
C LEU A 63 -5.32 -9.05 4.33
N PRO A 64 -6.03 -8.99 5.48
CA PRO A 64 -5.66 -8.07 6.55
C PRO A 64 -4.20 -8.26 6.99
N ASN A 65 -3.48 -7.17 7.23
CA ASN A 65 -2.05 -7.12 7.57
C ASN A 65 -1.09 -7.68 6.51
N GLN A 66 -1.56 -7.97 5.30
CA GLN A 66 -0.68 -8.47 4.23
C GLN A 66 0.22 -7.36 3.69
N LEU A 67 1.42 -7.76 3.26
CA LEU A 67 2.38 -6.88 2.60
C LEU A 67 2.10 -6.81 1.08
N ILE A 68 2.00 -5.59 0.57
CA ILE A 68 1.96 -5.27 -0.86
C ILE A 68 3.28 -4.60 -1.21
N VAL A 69 4.02 -5.18 -2.16
CA VAL A 69 5.29 -4.69 -2.66
C VAL A 69 5.08 -4.09 -4.04
N LEU A 70 5.42 -2.83 -4.19
CA LEU A 70 5.38 -2.10 -5.45
C LEU A 70 6.76 -2.16 -6.09
N ARG A 71 6.83 -2.61 -7.35
CA ARG A 71 8.06 -2.51 -8.13
C ARG A 71 8.42 -1.04 -8.39
N ARG A 72 9.65 -0.78 -8.80
CA ARG A 72 10.05 0.56 -9.21
C ARG A 72 9.19 1.02 -10.40
N GLY A 73 8.48 2.13 -10.23
CA GLY A 73 7.56 2.64 -11.24
C GLY A 73 6.63 3.69 -10.68
N GLU A 74 5.74 4.20 -11.53
CA GLU A 74 4.70 5.15 -11.15
C GLU A 74 3.34 4.46 -11.16
N TYR A 75 2.57 4.65 -10.09
CA TYR A 75 1.27 4.04 -9.89
C TYR A 75 0.23 5.10 -9.57
N ILE A 76 -0.95 4.99 -10.15
CA ILE A 76 -2.13 5.76 -9.75
C ILE A 76 -2.75 5.06 -8.53
N VAL A 77 -2.95 5.78 -7.43
CA VAL A 77 -3.48 5.14 -6.20
C VAL A 77 -4.90 4.61 -6.40
N GLY A 78 -5.77 5.30 -7.15
CA GLY A 78 -7.17 4.90 -7.29
C GLY A 78 -7.88 5.41 -8.54
N SER A 79 -9.18 5.15 -8.62
CA SER A 79 -10.04 5.58 -9.73
C SER A 79 -10.53 7.02 -9.51
N ASN A 80 -10.84 7.76 -10.59
CA ASN A 80 -11.54 9.05 -10.46
C ASN A 80 -12.94 8.82 -9.87
N PRO A 81 -13.32 9.45 -8.74
CA PRO A 81 -14.70 9.47 -8.31
C PRO A 81 -15.50 10.36 -9.30
N GLY A 82 -16.07 9.74 -10.34
CA GLY A 82 -17.03 10.39 -11.25
C GLY A 82 -16.69 10.47 -12.73
N GLN A 83 -15.63 9.82 -13.25
CA GLN A 83 -15.36 9.80 -14.69
C GLN A 83 -15.23 8.37 -15.24
N SER A 84 -16.13 8.04 -16.17
CA SER A 84 -15.94 6.98 -17.16
C SER A 84 -14.71 7.33 -18.01
N VAL A 85 -13.77 6.39 -18.14
CA VAL A 85 -12.53 6.56 -18.90
C VAL A 85 -12.88 6.62 -20.39
N ILE A 86 -13.06 7.83 -20.94
CA ILE A 86 -13.00 8.05 -22.38
C ILE A 86 -11.53 8.31 -22.72
N ALA A 87 -10.94 7.39 -23.48
CA ALA A 87 -9.53 7.41 -23.87
C ALA A 87 -9.13 8.77 -24.49
N GLY A 88 -8.08 9.38 -23.95
CA GLY A 88 -7.30 10.39 -24.68
C GLY A 88 -7.09 11.76 -24.02
N LYS A 89 -7.70 12.06 -22.86
CA LYS A 89 -7.38 13.27 -22.08
C LYS A 89 -7.44 13.00 -20.58
N GLN A 90 -6.29 12.76 -19.95
CA GLN A 90 -6.15 12.84 -18.50
C GLN A 90 -6.21 14.32 -18.09
N GLU A 91 -7.42 14.82 -17.86
CA GLU A 91 -7.59 16.00 -17.01
C GLU A 91 -7.40 15.55 -15.56
N SER A 92 -6.69 16.36 -14.77
CA SER A 92 -6.24 16.12 -13.40
C SER A 92 -7.41 15.97 -12.42
N GLY A 93 -8.12 14.85 -12.50
CA GLY A 93 -9.05 14.40 -11.48
C GLY A 93 -8.27 13.94 -10.25
N ASN A 94 -8.76 14.32 -9.07
CA ASN A 94 -8.21 13.83 -7.81
C ASN A 94 -8.45 12.31 -7.72
N THR A 95 -7.45 11.49 -8.04
CA THR A 95 -7.53 10.04 -7.86
C THR A 95 -7.37 9.70 -6.38
N ILE A 96 -8.37 9.03 -5.80
CA ILE A 96 -8.44 8.73 -4.36
C ILE A 96 -8.47 7.20 -4.18
N LEU A 97 -7.66 6.69 -3.25
CA LEU A 97 -7.74 5.33 -2.76
C LEU A 97 -8.07 5.32 -1.28
N GLN A 98 -9.24 4.83 -0.94
CA GLN A 98 -9.60 4.55 0.45
C GLN A 98 -9.27 3.09 0.79
N LEU A 99 -8.49 2.89 1.84
CA LEU A 99 -8.18 1.55 2.32
C LEU A 99 -9.40 0.92 3.00
N MET A 100 -9.61 -0.36 2.76
CA MET A 100 -10.77 -1.10 3.30
C MET A 100 -10.39 -2.05 4.44
N ARG A 101 -9.09 -2.22 4.71
CA ARG A 101 -8.54 -3.17 5.69
C ARG A 101 -7.09 -2.80 6.00
N ASP A 102 -6.57 -3.39 7.08
CA ASP A 102 -5.18 -3.22 7.45
C ASP A 102 -4.24 -3.77 6.37
N VAL A 103 -3.29 -2.98 5.89
CA VAL A 103 -2.30 -3.41 4.88
C VAL A 103 -0.96 -2.76 5.14
N SER A 104 0.10 -3.37 4.59
CA SER A 104 1.43 -2.78 4.55
C SER A 104 1.85 -2.53 3.10
N LEU A 105 2.30 -1.33 2.78
CA LEU A 105 2.78 -0.94 1.46
C LEU A 105 4.31 -0.76 1.50
N CYS A 106 5.04 -1.39 0.60
CA CYS A 106 6.49 -1.24 0.48
C CYS A 106 6.89 -0.99 -0.97
N GLY A 107 7.54 0.13 -1.22
CA GLY A 107 8.09 0.45 -2.54
C GLY A 107 9.51 -0.07 -2.72
N GLU A 108 9.85 -0.45 -3.94
CA GLU A 108 11.24 -0.44 -4.37
C GLU A 108 11.76 1.00 -4.51
N ALA A 109 13.09 1.15 -4.55
CA ALA A 109 13.69 2.47 -4.75
C ALA A 109 13.19 3.10 -6.07
N GLY A 110 12.53 4.26 -5.95
CA GLY A 110 11.94 4.98 -7.08
C GLY A 110 10.47 4.67 -7.34
N THR A 111 9.77 3.97 -6.45
CA THR A 111 8.31 3.84 -6.50
C THR A 111 7.62 5.17 -6.18
N VAL A 112 6.70 5.57 -7.06
CA VAL A 112 5.88 6.79 -6.95
C VAL A 112 4.40 6.44 -6.98
N LEU A 113 3.62 6.95 -6.03
CA LEU A 113 2.16 6.91 -6.02
C LEU A 113 1.60 8.29 -6.39
N LYS A 114 0.71 8.35 -7.37
CA LYS A 114 0.04 9.57 -7.84
C LYS A 114 -1.39 9.61 -7.35
N GLY A 115 -1.71 10.59 -6.52
CA GLY A 115 -3.04 10.83 -5.95
C GLY A 115 -3.07 10.83 -4.42
N MET A 116 -4.27 10.63 -3.85
CA MET A 116 -4.52 10.70 -2.41
C MET A 116 -4.83 9.34 -1.82
N LEU A 117 -4.18 8.99 -0.71
CA LEU A 117 -4.48 7.81 0.10
C LEU A 117 -5.36 8.20 1.29
N VAL A 118 -6.46 7.49 1.52
CA VAL A 118 -7.39 7.72 2.65
C VAL A 118 -7.37 6.50 3.57
N ILE A 119 -7.09 6.75 4.85
CA ILE A 119 -7.08 5.75 5.93
C ILE A 119 -8.33 5.97 6.79
N PRO A 120 -9.38 5.16 6.64
CA PRO A 120 -10.62 5.35 7.38
C PRO A 120 -10.52 4.83 8.82
N ARG A 121 -11.62 5.02 9.57
CA ARG A 121 -11.75 4.60 10.95
C ARG A 121 -11.46 3.12 11.11
N GLN A 122 -10.75 2.75 12.19
CA GLN A 122 -10.39 1.36 12.52
C GLN A 122 -9.51 0.65 11.48
N VAL A 123 -8.96 1.37 10.51
CA VAL A 123 -7.97 0.84 9.57
C VAL A 123 -6.60 1.40 9.92
N SER A 124 -5.60 0.54 9.82
CA SER A 124 -4.19 0.86 9.97
C SER A 124 -3.42 0.60 8.68
N CYS A 125 -2.43 1.42 8.39
CA CYS A 125 -1.55 1.20 7.26
C CYS A 125 -0.11 1.50 7.65
N SER A 126 0.80 0.59 7.29
CA SER A 126 2.22 0.88 7.28
C SER A 126 2.67 1.11 5.85
N MET A 127 3.46 2.15 5.61
CA MET A 127 3.99 2.45 4.29
C MET A 127 5.47 2.75 4.38
N SER A 128 6.25 2.14 3.49
CA SER A 128 7.70 2.31 3.46
C SER A 128 8.26 2.47 2.05
N ASN A 129 9.34 3.26 1.94
CA ASN A 129 10.12 3.45 0.70
C ASN A 129 9.31 3.95 -0.50
N ILE A 130 8.27 4.75 -0.27
CA ILE A 130 7.35 5.22 -1.30
C ILE A 130 7.37 6.75 -1.36
N THR A 131 7.38 7.27 -2.59
CA THR A 131 7.06 8.69 -2.83
C THR A 131 5.58 8.81 -3.16
N ILE A 132 4.83 9.66 -2.47
CA ILE A 132 3.47 10.04 -2.88
C ILE A 132 3.53 11.46 -3.42
N THR A 133 3.01 11.65 -4.62
CA THR A 133 2.81 12.96 -5.24
C THR A 133 1.32 13.27 -5.31
N ASP A 134 0.90 14.38 -4.72
CA ASP A 134 -0.49 14.80 -4.71
C ASP A 134 -0.95 15.35 -6.07
N ALA A 135 -2.26 15.22 -6.34
CA ALA A 135 -2.98 15.89 -7.42
C ALA A 135 -4.12 16.80 -6.91
N GLY A 136 -4.34 16.87 -5.59
CA GLY A 136 -5.47 17.54 -4.95
C GLY A 136 -5.11 18.27 -3.64
N GLN A 137 -5.77 17.91 -2.53
CA GLN A 137 -5.71 18.67 -1.27
C GLN A 137 -4.61 18.21 -0.28
N CYS A 138 -4.27 16.92 -0.32
CA CYS A 138 -3.24 16.30 0.50
C CYS A 138 -2.81 14.93 -0.05
N CYS A 139 -1.59 14.48 0.23
CA CYS A 139 -1.11 13.13 -0.15
C CYS A 139 -1.80 12.02 0.66
N VAL A 140 -1.96 12.21 1.98
CA VAL A 140 -2.55 11.22 2.89
C VAL A 140 -3.60 11.89 3.77
N LYS A 141 -4.81 11.30 3.80
CA LYS A 141 -5.89 11.65 4.72
C LYS A 141 -6.11 10.52 5.71
N VAL A 142 -6.17 10.82 7.01
CA VAL A 142 -6.40 9.85 8.09
C VAL A 142 -7.67 10.25 8.84
N GLU A 143 -8.71 9.45 8.77
CA GLU A 143 -10.03 9.69 9.38
C GLU A 143 -10.24 8.69 10.54
N SER A 144 -9.80 9.02 11.75
CA SER A 144 -9.86 8.07 12.91
C SER A 144 -9.13 6.73 12.69
N GLY A 145 -8.21 6.66 11.73
CA GLY A 145 -7.36 5.51 11.42
C GLY A 145 -5.94 5.65 11.96
N LYS A 146 -5.05 4.70 11.63
CA LYS A 146 -3.64 4.76 12.02
C LYS A 146 -2.72 4.67 10.80
N MET A 147 -1.73 5.54 10.73
CA MET A 147 -0.74 5.52 9.65
C MET A 147 0.69 5.49 10.21
N TYR A 148 1.50 4.57 9.70
CA TYR A 148 2.93 4.48 9.97
C TYR A 148 3.71 4.71 8.69
N LEU A 149 4.53 5.74 8.65
CA LEU A 149 5.36 6.10 7.50
C LEU A 149 6.84 5.83 7.83
N ASP A 150 7.54 5.11 6.96
CA ASP A 150 8.98 4.87 7.11
C ASP A 150 9.74 5.09 5.80
N ASN A 151 10.67 6.03 5.79
CA ASN A 151 11.45 6.36 4.59
C ASN A 151 10.56 6.72 3.38
N CYS A 152 9.48 7.47 3.63
CA CYS A 152 8.55 7.94 2.60
C CYS A 152 8.80 9.41 2.25
N SER A 153 8.44 9.81 1.04
CA SER A 153 8.45 11.21 0.60
C SER A 153 7.05 11.63 0.19
N LEU A 154 6.44 12.57 0.89
CA LEU A 154 5.13 13.14 0.53
C LEU A 154 5.36 14.51 -0.10
N ILE A 155 5.13 14.59 -1.42
CA ILE A 155 5.31 15.79 -2.24
C ILE A 155 3.93 16.34 -2.55
N CYS A 156 3.56 17.45 -1.91
CA CYS A 156 2.26 18.07 -2.05
C CYS A 156 2.40 19.45 -2.68
N GLY A 157 1.70 19.72 -3.78
CA GLY A 157 1.64 21.06 -4.37
C GLY A 157 0.67 22.00 -3.63
N HIS A 158 -0.06 21.50 -2.63
CA HIS A 158 -1.20 22.19 -1.98
C HIS A 158 -1.07 22.18 -0.44
N ALA A 159 -2.17 22.44 0.27
CA ALA A 159 -2.20 22.91 1.67
C ALA A 159 -1.53 22.00 2.73
N SER A 160 -1.54 20.68 2.59
CA SER A 160 -0.98 19.78 3.62
C SER A 160 -0.50 18.45 3.04
N ALA A 161 0.67 17.94 3.43
CA ALA A 161 1.13 16.61 3.03
C ALA A 161 0.32 15.47 3.70
N VAL A 162 -0.04 15.63 4.97
CA VAL A 162 -0.88 14.71 5.74
C VAL A 162 -2.01 15.51 6.39
N ARG A 163 -3.25 15.03 6.27
CA ARG A 163 -4.43 15.58 6.94
C ARG A 163 -4.99 14.55 7.92
N ILE A 164 -5.16 14.94 9.18
CA ILE A 164 -5.69 14.09 10.24
C ILE A 164 -7.04 14.64 10.68
N GLU A 165 -8.05 13.79 10.73
CA GLU A 165 -9.41 14.08 11.20
C GLU A 165 -9.80 13.11 12.32
N GLY A 166 -10.55 13.61 13.30
CA GLY A 166 -10.98 12.82 14.47
C GLY A 166 -9.83 12.41 15.39
N ASP A 167 -9.88 11.18 15.90
CA ASP A 167 -8.88 10.52 16.75
C ASP A 167 -7.82 9.74 15.94
N GLY A 168 -7.53 10.19 14.70
CA GLY A 168 -6.52 9.57 13.85
C GLY A 168 -5.10 9.72 14.39
N GLU A 169 -4.27 8.70 14.16
CA GLU A 169 -2.87 8.67 14.60
C GLU A 169 -1.92 8.55 13.39
N VAL A 170 -0.84 9.33 13.39
CA VAL A 170 0.21 9.24 12.38
C VAL A 170 1.58 9.23 13.06
N ALA A 171 2.39 8.22 12.74
CA ALA A 171 3.79 8.16 13.11
C ALA A 171 4.64 8.16 11.84
N ALA A 172 5.64 9.03 11.79
CA ALA A 172 6.56 9.15 10.66
C ALA A 172 8.00 8.99 11.11
N LYS A 173 8.76 8.17 10.39
CA LYS A 173 10.18 7.90 10.62
C LYS A 173 10.94 8.06 9.31
N ARG A 174 12.05 8.81 9.32
CA ARG A 174 12.89 9.02 8.12
C ARG A 174 12.12 9.56 6.91
N CYS A 175 10.99 10.23 7.13
CA CYS A 175 10.14 10.72 6.05
C CYS A 175 10.50 12.16 5.68
N ARG A 176 10.22 12.53 4.43
CA ARG A 176 10.21 13.91 3.94
C ARG A 176 8.77 14.31 3.70
N LEU A 177 8.29 15.35 4.36
CA LEU A 177 6.92 15.85 4.26
C LEU A 177 7.00 17.32 3.80
N GLY A 178 6.54 17.67 2.60
CA GLY A 178 6.64 19.07 2.15
C GLY A 178 6.23 19.35 0.70
N GLY A 179 6.24 20.64 0.33
CA GLY A 179 5.81 21.15 -0.98
C GLY A 179 6.94 21.62 -1.90
N GLU A 180 6.60 21.69 -3.21
CA GLU A 180 7.41 21.97 -4.42
C GLU A 180 8.91 22.28 -4.21
N GLY A 181 9.66 21.28 -3.77
CA GLY A 181 11.13 21.31 -3.82
C GLY A 181 11.61 20.30 -4.85
N GLU A 182 12.49 20.72 -5.77
CA GLU A 182 13.18 19.81 -6.68
C GLU A 182 13.70 18.59 -5.92
N ILE A 183 13.41 17.40 -6.44
CA ILE A 183 13.90 16.11 -5.93
C ILE A 183 15.43 16.15 -5.95
N GLY A 184 16.05 16.61 -4.86
CA GLY A 184 17.49 16.84 -4.84
C GLY A 184 18.05 17.63 -3.65
N LYS A 185 17.26 18.46 -2.97
CA LYS A 185 17.73 19.14 -1.75
C LYS A 185 17.03 18.59 -0.51
N ALA A 186 17.75 17.73 0.21
CA ALA A 186 17.36 17.32 1.54
C ALA A 186 17.35 18.55 2.45
N VAL A 187 16.18 18.93 2.95
CA VAL A 187 16.08 19.77 4.15
C VAL A 187 15.85 18.80 5.32
N PRO A 188 16.84 18.61 6.21
CA PRO A 188 16.66 17.79 7.40
C PRO A 188 16.05 18.67 8.49
N GLU A 189 14.73 18.69 8.60
CA GLU A 189 14.09 19.13 9.83
C GLU A 189 13.51 17.90 10.54
N PHE A 190 14.30 17.38 11.47
CA PHE A 190 13.88 16.38 12.43
C PHE A 190 12.86 17.04 13.36
N TYR A 191 11.60 16.62 13.27
CA TYR A 191 10.67 16.76 14.38
C TYR A 191 10.78 15.51 15.24
N GLU A 192 11.54 15.59 16.34
CA GLU A 192 11.39 14.65 17.45
C GLU A 192 10.05 14.95 18.13
N LEU A 193 9.12 14.00 18.07
CA LEU A 193 7.94 14.05 18.93
C LEU A 193 8.39 13.89 20.40
N PRO A 194 7.83 14.66 21.34
CA PRO A 194 8.19 14.57 22.74
C PRO A 194 7.90 13.17 23.26
N ARG A 195 8.93 12.50 23.79
CA ARG A 195 8.78 11.27 24.56
C ARG A 195 8.06 11.62 25.86
N THR A 196 6.78 11.30 25.96
CA THR A 196 6.12 11.19 27.26
C THR A 196 6.29 9.77 27.76
N TRP A 197 6.99 9.65 28.90
CA TRP A 197 7.13 8.44 29.71
C TRP A 197 5.82 8.11 30.42
#